data_AF-A0A832ANA4-F1
#
_entry.id   AF-A0A832ANA4-F1
#
_cell.length_a   1.000
_cell.length_b   1.000
_cell.length_c   1.000
_cell.angle_alpha   90.00
_cell.angle_beta   90.00
_cell.angle_gamma   90.00
#
_symmetry.space_group_name_H-M   'P 1'
#
loop_
_entity.id
_entity.type
_entity.pdbx_description
1 polymer ?
#
loop_
_entity_poly.entity_id
_entity_poly.type
_entity_poly.pdbx_seq_one_letter_code
_entity_poly.pdbx_strand_id
1 'polypeptide(L)'
;MREYRDPENKFSVQYPDGWLPLTHEGTPHVSLASLTTGGYLKIEAHQFDPAQTEEAQPEKTIRALVGCELRNHPELAEPVVQLAQTNGSVVAHTTFTRQEVPGEDNAADFGHTRAWVIGRGAIQVRCLYRCRSADKGTDDDELAEIIGSLQLNDTPHLDATSFTLYYYTLLKHKRPMLGVRPPENLTLILEDGQTILLEHLYNHYLLEPERMEELIETHINRLDYCGDDVPDLTNYKAIRSLLFPKMLRATPGRHQPAHRVAHWPGLAIGAVVQGRVFTYGVNTERLKNWGVRSLREIMDDLMDNLYAIPPVAPRGVRNGEGETQAISYVDHPFAGAFILFEDFYETTAHNLSTNEFLVGLPDPGCVSCFRDDDPRFVVQHTALLRWDYHRSIERLTDTIYLVSGPRPQDVKPYDILHCCPKKI
;
A
#
# COMPACT_ATOMS: atom_id res chain seq x y z
N MET A 1 0.40 20.63 5.35
CA MET A 1 1.40 20.21 4.35
C MET A 1 1.91 18.83 4.70
N ARG A 2 1.72 17.86 3.82
CA ARG A 2 2.04 16.42 3.99
C ARG A 2 3.25 16.06 3.13
N GLU A 3 3.93 14.96 3.43
CA GLU A 3 5.07 14.47 2.64
C GLU A 3 4.80 13.06 2.11
N TYR A 4 5.11 12.82 0.83
CA TYR A 4 5.27 11.49 0.25
C TYR A 4 6.75 11.20 0.05
N ARG A 5 7.18 9.99 0.41
CA ARG A 5 8.52 9.46 0.12
C ARG A 5 8.37 8.22 -0.74
N ASP A 6 9.14 8.19 -1.83
CA ASP A 6 9.25 7.02 -2.70
C ASP A 6 9.73 5.80 -1.88
N PRO A 7 9.24 4.57 -2.13
CA PRO A 7 9.64 3.38 -1.38
C PRO A 7 11.12 3.04 -1.48
N GLU A 8 11.77 3.40 -2.59
CA GLU A 8 13.22 3.28 -2.78
C GLU A 8 13.95 4.58 -2.40
N ASN A 9 13.21 5.52 -1.81
CA ASN A 9 13.59 6.87 -1.41
C ASN A 9 14.26 7.65 -2.54
N LYS A 10 13.94 7.38 -3.82
CA LYS A 10 14.50 8.11 -4.97
C LYS A 10 14.09 9.57 -4.98
N PHE A 11 12.92 9.87 -4.43
CA PHE A 11 12.43 11.22 -4.25
C PHE A 11 11.51 11.37 -3.03
N SER A 12 11.39 12.59 -2.54
CA SER A 12 10.29 13.00 -1.67
C SER A 12 9.60 14.24 -2.23
N VAL A 13 8.35 14.44 -1.85
CA VAL A 13 7.53 15.57 -2.29
C VAL A 13 6.56 15.97 -1.19
N GLN A 14 6.43 17.28 -0.96
CA GLN A 14 5.41 17.82 -0.08
C GLN A 14 4.18 18.22 -0.89
N TYR A 15 3.01 18.06 -0.30
CA TYR A 15 1.75 18.46 -0.93
C TYR A 15 0.78 19.08 0.08
N PRO A 16 -0.04 20.04 -0.36
CA PRO A 16 -0.99 20.73 0.52
C PRO A 16 -2.17 19.83 0.91
N ASP A 17 -2.90 20.20 1.96
CA ASP A 17 -3.99 19.40 2.50
C ASP A 17 -5.19 19.26 1.55
N GLY A 18 -5.26 20.11 0.51
CA GLY A 18 -6.20 20.00 -0.61
C GLY A 18 -5.89 18.87 -1.60
N TRP A 19 -4.84 18.07 -1.39
CA TRP A 19 -4.44 16.99 -2.29
C TRP A 19 -4.37 15.63 -1.58
N LEU A 20 -4.79 14.58 -2.30
CA LEU A 20 -4.78 13.20 -1.80
C LEU A 20 -3.98 12.26 -2.73
N PRO A 21 -3.10 11.41 -2.18
CA PRO A 21 -2.42 10.37 -2.95
C PRO A 21 -3.34 9.19 -3.31
N LEU A 22 -3.19 8.66 -4.53
CA LEU A 22 -4.03 7.67 -5.21
C LEU A 22 -3.27 6.40 -5.64
N THR A 23 -1.95 6.38 -5.51
CA THR A 23 -1.07 5.33 -6.07
C THR A 23 -1.17 3.98 -5.38
N HIS A 24 -0.70 2.93 -6.05
CA HIS A 24 -0.67 1.51 -5.65
C HIS A 24 0.70 1.08 -5.11
N GLU A 25 0.78 0.03 -4.26
CA GLU A 25 2.04 -0.45 -3.64
C GLU A 25 3.16 -0.68 -4.63
N GLY A 26 4.41 -0.40 -4.22
CA GLY A 26 5.61 -0.82 -4.95
C GLY A 26 5.73 -0.22 -6.34
N THR A 27 4.85 0.72 -6.67
CA THR A 27 4.95 1.49 -7.89
C THR A 27 5.93 2.63 -7.63
N PRO A 28 6.89 2.88 -8.53
CA PRO A 28 7.92 3.90 -8.36
C PRO A 28 7.34 5.30 -8.62
N HIS A 29 6.09 5.52 -8.22
CA HIS A 29 5.36 6.75 -8.47
C HIS A 29 4.36 7.07 -7.37
N VAL A 30 4.09 8.36 -7.18
CA VAL A 30 2.90 8.87 -6.48
C VAL A 30 1.91 9.43 -7.49
N SER A 31 0.63 9.34 -7.21
CA SER A 31 -0.38 10.06 -7.98
C SER A 31 -1.23 10.85 -7.01
N LEU A 32 -1.32 12.15 -7.17
CA LEU A 32 -2.07 13.05 -6.29
C LEU A 32 -3.33 13.51 -7.03
N ALA A 33 -4.46 13.60 -6.33
CA ALA A 33 -5.67 14.22 -6.83
C ALA A 33 -5.99 15.50 -6.04
N SER A 34 -6.30 16.57 -6.77
CA SER A 34 -6.84 17.81 -6.22
C SER A 34 -8.27 17.58 -5.74
N LEU A 35 -8.54 17.94 -4.49
CA LEU A 35 -9.90 17.94 -3.93
C LEU A 35 -10.74 19.10 -4.47
N THR A 36 -10.10 20.11 -5.05
CA THR A 36 -10.76 21.30 -5.60
C THR A 36 -11.32 21.01 -6.98
N THR A 37 -10.50 20.45 -7.88
CA THR A 37 -10.86 20.28 -9.31
C THR A 37 -11.04 18.82 -9.72
N GLY A 38 -10.58 17.86 -8.91
CA GLY A 38 -10.40 16.48 -9.35
C GLY A 38 -9.22 16.31 -10.32
N GLY A 39 -8.40 17.33 -10.52
CA GLY A 39 -7.18 17.28 -11.32
C GLY A 39 -6.20 16.25 -10.75
N TYR A 40 -5.45 15.59 -11.63
CA TYR A 40 -4.63 14.43 -11.32
C TYR A 40 -3.16 14.68 -11.66
N LEU A 41 -2.27 14.58 -10.68
CA LEU A 41 -0.82 14.72 -10.82
C LEU A 41 -0.14 13.37 -10.56
N LYS A 42 0.41 12.74 -11.59
CA LYS A 42 1.31 11.57 -11.45
C LYS A 42 2.76 12.03 -11.33
N ILE A 43 3.53 11.49 -10.40
CA ILE A 43 4.96 11.75 -10.19
C ILE A 43 5.68 10.41 -10.13
N GLU A 44 6.53 10.07 -11.10
CA GLU A 44 7.22 8.78 -11.21
C GLU A 44 8.73 8.92 -11.28
N ALA A 45 9.48 8.06 -10.58
CA ALA A 45 10.93 8.03 -10.60
C ALA A 45 11.48 6.92 -11.51
N HIS A 46 12.54 7.25 -12.24
CA HIS A 46 13.30 6.35 -13.07
C HIS A 46 14.79 6.45 -12.70
N GLN A 47 15.43 5.30 -12.54
CA GLN A 47 16.88 5.22 -12.36
C GLN A 47 17.51 4.67 -13.64
N PHE A 48 18.48 5.40 -14.17
CA PHE A 48 19.23 5.02 -15.36
C PHE A 48 20.55 4.35 -14.95
N ASP A 49 21.02 3.42 -15.77
CA ASP A 49 22.38 2.91 -15.66
C ASP A 49 23.36 4.07 -15.88
N PRO A 50 24.43 4.21 -15.07
CA PRO A 50 25.51 5.17 -15.33
C PRO A 50 26.00 5.18 -16.79
N ALA A 51 25.99 4.03 -17.48
CA ALA A 51 26.37 3.89 -18.88
C ALA A 51 25.35 4.47 -19.89
N GLN A 52 24.13 4.80 -19.45
CA GLN A 52 23.02 5.34 -20.26
C GLN A 52 22.69 6.81 -19.94
N THR A 53 23.64 7.55 -19.36
CA THR A 53 23.44 8.92 -18.88
C THR A 53 23.04 9.92 -19.98
N GLU A 54 23.40 9.68 -21.25
CA GLU A 54 22.92 10.49 -22.39
C GLU A 54 21.41 10.33 -22.67
N GLU A 55 20.82 9.18 -22.30
CA GLU A 55 19.37 8.94 -22.44
C GLU A 55 18.55 9.53 -21.29
N ALA A 56 19.19 9.84 -20.16
CA ALA A 56 18.56 10.38 -18.95
C ALA A 56 18.27 11.90 -19.01
N GLN A 57 18.51 12.56 -20.15
CA GLN A 57 18.33 14.01 -20.27
C GLN A 57 16.85 14.41 -20.21
N PRO A 58 16.45 15.28 -19.24
CA PRO A 58 15.06 15.70 -19.09
C PRO A 58 14.41 16.29 -20.35
N GLU A 59 15.17 17.06 -21.13
CA GLU A 59 14.69 17.65 -22.39
C GLU A 59 14.30 16.58 -23.42
N LYS A 60 15.12 15.54 -23.59
CA LYS A 60 14.85 14.46 -24.54
C LYS A 60 13.59 13.71 -24.15
N THR A 61 13.43 13.42 -22.86
CA THR A 61 12.25 12.73 -22.31
C THR A 61 10.98 13.55 -22.53
N ILE A 62 10.99 14.86 -22.22
CA ILE A 62 9.77 15.66 -22.36
C ILE A 62 9.40 15.90 -23.83
N ARG A 63 10.38 16.03 -24.74
CA ARG A 63 10.11 16.09 -26.18
C ARG A 63 9.50 14.80 -26.70
N ALA A 64 9.91 13.64 -26.18
CA ALA A 64 9.29 12.36 -26.52
C ALA A 64 7.83 12.26 -26.03
N LEU A 65 7.53 12.78 -24.83
CA LEU A 65 6.16 12.89 -24.32
C LEU A 65 5.29 13.79 -25.21
N VAL A 66 5.79 14.99 -25.55
CA VAL A 66 5.12 15.92 -26.48
C VAL A 66 4.86 15.26 -27.83
N GLY A 67 5.85 14.58 -28.41
CA GLY A 67 5.69 13.87 -29.67
C GLY A 67 4.67 12.74 -29.61
N CYS A 68 4.44 12.12 -28.45
CA CYS A 68 3.38 11.13 -28.27
C CYS A 68 2.00 11.77 -28.29
N GLU A 69 1.83 12.90 -27.60
CA GLU A 69 0.58 13.65 -27.54
C GLU A 69 0.19 14.21 -28.91
N LEU A 70 1.14 14.80 -29.65
CA LEU A 70 0.89 15.30 -31.01
C LEU A 70 0.50 14.22 -32.02
N ARG A 71 0.93 12.97 -31.81
CA ARG A 71 0.49 11.85 -32.67
C ARG A 71 -0.95 11.45 -32.41
N ASN A 72 -1.40 11.56 -31.15
CA ASN A 72 -2.77 11.24 -30.76
C ASN A 72 -3.73 12.40 -31.05
N HIS A 73 -3.21 13.63 -31.02
CA HIS A 73 -3.94 14.88 -31.19
C HIS A 73 -3.20 15.81 -32.17
N PRO A 74 -3.22 15.50 -33.48
CA PRO A 74 -2.50 16.28 -34.50
C PRO A 74 -3.02 17.73 -34.65
N GLU A 75 -4.20 18.03 -34.10
CA GLU A 75 -4.78 19.36 -34.04
C GLU A 75 -4.12 20.29 -33.00
N LEU A 76 -3.34 19.75 -32.06
CA LEU A 76 -2.62 20.54 -31.06
C LEU A 76 -1.48 21.34 -31.72
N ALA A 77 -1.38 22.63 -31.36
CA ALA A 77 -0.19 23.40 -31.65
C ALA A 77 1.01 22.80 -30.91
N GLU A 78 2.18 22.74 -31.56
CA GLU A 78 3.39 22.18 -30.96
C GLU A 78 3.72 22.89 -29.63
N PRO A 79 3.66 22.18 -28.48
CA PRO A 79 3.93 22.77 -27.17
C PRO A 79 5.38 23.22 -27.05
N VAL A 80 5.59 24.41 -26.49
CA VAL A 80 6.94 24.90 -26.17
C VAL A 80 7.49 24.12 -24.97
N VAL A 81 8.69 23.56 -25.12
CA VAL A 81 9.45 22.97 -24.01
C VAL A 81 10.32 24.05 -23.38
N GLN A 82 10.17 24.26 -22.08
CA GLN A 82 10.96 25.20 -21.30
C GLN A 82 11.95 24.45 -20.41
N LEU A 83 13.16 24.99 -20.29
CA LEU A 83 14.23 24.42 -19.48
C LEU A 83 14.57 25.35 -18.31
N ALA A 84 14.82 24.74 -17.15
CA ALA A 84 15.24 25.43 -15.93
C ALA A 84 16.27 24.57 -15.17
N GLN A 85 16.96 25.20 -14.22
CA GLN A 85 17.80 24.50 -13.24
C GLN A 85 17.34 24.88 -11.84
N THR A 86 17.16 23.88 -10.96
CA THR A 86 16.72 24.08 -9.57
C THR A 86 17.42 23.07 -8.67
N ASN A 87 18.06 23.52 -7.58
CA ASN A 87 18.68 22.66 -6.55
C ASN A 87 19.63 21.57 -7.10
N GLY A 88 20.41 21.89 -8.13
CA GLY A 88 21.33 20.93 -8.77
C GLY A 88 20.65 19.93 -9.72
N SER A 89 19.33 20.05 -9.91
CA SER A 89 18.55 19.27 -10.87
C SER A 89 18.30 20.06 -12.15
N VAL A 90 18.26 19.36 -13.29
CA VAL A 90 17.79 19.90 -14.58
C VAL A 90 16.30 19.66 -14.69
N VAL A 91 15.53 20.70 -15.02
CA VAL A 91 14.08 20.64 -15.14
C VAL A 91 13.68 20.99 -16.58
N ALA A 92 12.92 20.12 -17.22
CA ALA A 92 12.24 20.42 -18.47
C ALA A 92 10.74 20.38 -18.22
N HIS A 93 9.98 21.36 -18.71
CA HIS A 93 8.53 21.38 -18.52
C HIS A 93 7.80 21.90 -19.76
N THR A 94 6.52 21.53 -19.88
CA THR A 94 5.65 21.99 -20.95
C THR A 94 4.20 22.02 -20.49
N THR A 95 3.36 22.72 -21.23
CA THR A 95 1.94 22.87 -20.96
C THR A 95 1.19 22.97 -22.27
N PHE A 96 0.08 22.25 -22.37
CA PHE A 96 -0.80 22.32 -23.54
C PHE A 96 -2.25 22.13 -23.13
N THR A 97 -3.16 22.64 -23.96
CA THR A 97 -4.60 22.62 -23.72
C THR A 97 -5.31 22.29 -25.01
N ARG A 98 -6.17 21.28 -25.00
CA ARG A 98 -7.10 20.95 -26.09
C ARG A 98 -8.49 21.47 -25.76
N GLN A 99 -9.29 21.71 -26.80
CA GLN A 99 -10.71 21.98 -26.63
C GLN A 99 -11.47 20.65 -26.53
N GLU A 100 -12.23 20.48 -25.46
CA GLU A 100 -13.14 19.35 -25.28
C GLU A 100 -14.40 19.57 -26.15
N VAL A 101 -14.86 18.54 -26.88
CA VAL A 101 -16.01 18.66 -27.79
C VAL A 101 -17.32 18.65 -26.98
N PRO A 102 -18.22 19.65 -27.15
CA PRO A 102 -19.50 19.66 -26.44
C PRO A 102 -20.37 18.46 -26.81
N GLY A 103 -20.80 17.67 -25.82
CA GLY A 103 -21.73 16.55 -26.00
C GLY A 103 -21.07 15.17 -26.12
N GLU A 104 -19.74 15.07 -26.07
CA GLU A 104 -19.09 13.79 -25.75
C GLU A 104 -19.06 13.63 -24.22
N ASP A 105 -20.02 12.88 -23.67
CA ASP A 105 -20.01 12.41 -22.27
C ASP A 105 -18.90 11.36 -22.00
N ASN A 106 -17.88 11.29 -22.84
CA ASN A 106 -16.64 10.61 -22.54
C ASN A 106 -15.86 11.44 -21.51
N ALA A 107 -16.25 11.33 -20.24
CA ALA A 107 -15.63 12.04 -19.11
C ALA A 107 -14.16 11.64 -18.83
N ALA A 108 -13.49 10.98 -19.78
CA ALA A 108 -12.08 10.58 -19.73
C ALA A 108 -11.12 11.61 -20.34
N ASP A 109 -11.63 12.63 -21.03
CA ASP A 109 -10.78 13.58 -21.73
C ASP A 109 -10.41 14.79 -20.87
N PHE A 110 -9.24 14.71 -20.23
CA PHE A 110 -8.59 15.88 -19.63
C PHE A 110 -8.18 16.87 -20.74
N GLY A 111 -8.77 18.06 -20.75
CA GLY A 111 -8.46 19.10 -21.73
C GLY A 111 -7.19 19.90 -21.46
N HIS A 112 -6.65 19.88 -20.24
CA HIS A 112 -5.44 20.61 -19.87
C HIS A 112 -4.38 19.66 -19.30
N THR A 113 -3.14 19.77 -19.81
CA THR A 113 -2.00 18.96 -19.35
C THR A 113 -0.79 19.83 -19.06
N ARG A 114 -0.13 19.55 -17.93
CA ARG A 114 1.20 20.10 -17.59
C ARG A 114 2.13 18.93 -17.31
N ALA A 115 3.36 19.00 -17.82
CA ALA A 115 4.34 17.95 -17.59
C ALA A 115 5.67 18.56 -17.18
N TRP A 116 6.37 17.89 -16.26
CA TRP A 116 7.71 18.20 -15.82
C TRP A 116 8.57 16.95 -15.85
N VAL A 117 9.83 17.09 -16.20
CA VAL A 117 10.85 16.07 -16.08
C VAL A 117 12.03 16.69 -15.34
N ILE A 118 12.40 16.10 -14.22
CA ILE A 118 13.39 16.63 -13.26
C ILE A 118 14.47 15.57 -13.11
N GLY A 119 15.71 15.88 -13.50
CA GLY A 119 16.83 14.94 -13.48
C GLY A 119 17.95 15.38 -12.54
N ARG A 120 18.51 14.43 -11.76
CA ARG A 120 19.71 14.60 -10.93
C ARG A 120 20.51 13.29 -10.93
N GLY A 121 21.75 13.35 -11.44
CA GLY A 121 22.61 12.17 -11.55
C GLY A 121 21.96 11.06 -12.38
N ALA A 122 21.84 9.87 -11.80
CA ALA A 122 21.18 8.71 -12.42
C ALA A 122 19.65 8.69 -12.25
N ILE A 123 19.08 9.61 -11.46
CA ILE A 123 17.64 9.63 -11.14
C ILE A 123 16.93 10.70 -11.97
N GLN A 124 15.78 10.34 -12.52
CA GLN A 124 14.86 11.25 -13.20
C GLN A 124 13.45 11.06 -12.64
N VAL A 125 12.81 12.14 -12.22
CA VAL A 125 11.41 12.17 -11.80
C VAL A 125 10.56 12.83 -12.88
N ARG A 126 9.47 12.20 -13.28
CA ARG A 126 8.52 12.70 -14.29
C ARG A 126 7.21 13.01 -13.61
N CYS A 127 6.73 14.23 -13.78
CA CYS A 127 5.47 14.71 -13.24
C CYS A 127 4.51 14.97 -14.40
N LEU A 128 3.30 14.44 -14.35
CA LEU A 128 2.26 14.64 -15.36
C LEU A 128 0.95 15.01 -14.66
N TYR A 129 0.56 16.27 -14.81
CA TYR A 129 -0.70 16.81 -14.33
C TYR A 129 -1.73 16.89 -15.45
N ARG A 130 -2.98 16.51 -15.14
CA ARG A 130 -4.11 16.57 -16.06
C ARG A 130 -5.39 17.04 -15.35
N CYS A 131 -6.12 17.97 -15.96
CA CYS A 131 -7.46 18.40 -15.53
C CYS A 131 -8.34 18.77 -16.74
N ARG A 132 -9.60 19.12 -16.49
CA ARG A 132 -10.49 19.59 -17.55
C ARG A 132 -10.03 20.94 -18.09
N SER A 133 -10.35 21.21 -19.36
CA SER A 133 -10.02 22.50 -19.98
C SER A 133 -10.59 23.70 -19.21
N ALA A 134 -11.77 23.53 -18.62
CA ALA A 134 -12.47 24.55 -17.83
C ALA A 134 -11.78 24.86 -16.48
N ASP A 135 -11.07 23.89 -15.91
CA ASP A 135 -10.39 24.03 -14.60
C ASP A 135 -8.94 24.53 -14.74
N LYS A 136 -8.50 24.82 -15.97
CA LYS A 136 -7.15 25.31 -16.28
C LYS A 136 -6.78 26.50 -15.39
N GLY A 137 -5.63 26.39 -14.73
CA GLY A 137 -5.07 27.44 -13.90
C GLY A 137 -5.53 27.43 -12.44
N THR A 138 -6.57 26.65 -12.10
CA THR A 138 -7.13 26.64 -10.73
C THR A 138 -6.16 26.07 -9.71
N ASP A 139 -5.42 25.02 -10.08
CA ASP A 139 -4.47 24.33 -9.19
C ASP A 139 -3.02 24.82 -9.36
N ASP A 140 -2.76 25.88 -10.14
CA ASP A 140 -1.41 26.23 -10.58
C ASP A 140 -0.47 26.63 -9.43
N ASP A 141 -0.99 27.32 -8.42
CA ASP A 141 -0.23 27.73 -7.24
C ASP A 141 0.16 26.51 -6.38
N GLU A 142 -0.80 25.61 -6.13
CA GLU A 142 -0.56 24.37 -5.37
C GLU A 142 0.38 23.42 -6.13
N LEU A 143 0.23 23.33 -7.46
CA LEU A 143 1.16 22.57 -8.31
C LEU A 143 2.58 23.14 -8.26
N ALA A 144 2.73 24.47 -8.27
CA ALA A 144 4.04 25.10 -8.14
C ALA A 144 4.69 24.79 -6.78
N GLU A 145 3.90 24.75 -5.71
CA GLU A 145 4.34 24.35 -4.37
C GLU A 145 4.77 22.88 -4.34
N ILE A 146 3.94 21.97 -4.86
CA ILE A 146 4.24 20.53 -4.93
C ILE A 146 5.54 20.29 -5.70
N ILE A 147 5.65 20.83 -6.93
CA ILE A 147 6.83 20.64 -7.77
C ILE A 147 8.07 21.32 -7.16
N GLY A 148 7.91 22.49 -6.54
CA GLY A 148 9.00 23.21 -5.87
C GLY A 148 9.55 22.48 -4.64
N SER A 149 8.73 21.66 -3.98
CA SER A 149 9.13 20.85 -2.83
C SER A 149 9.82 19.53 -3.19
N LEU A 150 9.83 19.14 -4.47
CA LEU A 150 10.34 17.86 -4.91
C LEU A 150 11.86 17.75 -4.68
N GLN A 151 12.27 16.75 -3.89
CA GLN A 151 13.68 16.45 -3.62
C GLN A 151 14.05 15.10 -4.22
N LEU A 152 15.15 15.04 -4.97
CA LEU A 152 15.72 13.79 -5.48
C LEU A 152 16.86 13.35 -4.56
N ASN A 153 16.81 12.11 -4.07
CA ASN A 153 17.87 11.52 -3.28
C ASN A 153 18.69 10.55 -4.14
N ASP A 154 20.01 10.72 -4.11
CA ASP A 154 20.99 9.90 -4.83
C ASP A 154 21.69 8.90 -3.89
N THR A 155 21.23 8.77 -2.64
CA THR A 155 21.82 7.88 -1.63
C THR A 155 21.22 6.47 -1.74
N PRO A 156 22.03 5.42 -1.95
CA PRO A 156 21.51 4.05 -2.14
C PRO A 156 20.94 3.46 -0.85
N HIS A 157 19.73 2.90 -0.93
CA HIS A 157 19.11 2.09 0.15
C HIS A 157 19.43 0.61 -0.04
N LEU A 158 19.43 -0.14 1.05
CA LEU A 158 19.53 -1.59 1.02
C LEU A 158 18.19 -2.16 0.57
N ASP A 159 18.20 -2.93 -0.52
CA ASP A 159 17.05 -3.77 -0.86
C ASP A 159 16.80 -4.84 0.22
N ALA A 160 15.65 -5.52 0.16
CA ALA A 160 15.24 -6.48 1.18
C ALA A 160 16.29 -7.58 1.41
N THR A 161 16.95 -8.02 0.35
CA THR A 161 18.01 -9.03 0.40
C THR A 161 19.23 -8.50 1.14
N SER A 162 19.70 -7.32 0.76
CA SER A 162 20.89 -6.66 1.33
C SER A 162 20.65 -6.28 2.78
N PHE A 163 19.45 -5.79 3.11
CA PHE A 163 19.04 -5.51 4.48
C PHE A 163 19.06 -6.78 5.34
N THR A 164 18.49 -7.87 4.85
CA THR A 164 18.42 -9.13 5.59
C THR A 164 19.80 -9.74 5.79
N LEU A 165 20.68 -9.64 4.79
CA LEU A 165 22.09 -10.06 4.90
C LEU A 165 22.86 -9.19 5.91
N TYR A 166 22.62 -7.88 5.92
CA TYR A 166 23.20 -6.97 6.89
C TYR A 166 22.74 -7.32 8.32
N TYR A 167 21.42 -7.49 8.51
CA TYR A 167 20.82 -7.93 9.78
C TYR A 167 21.44 -9.24 10.27
N TYR A 168 21.52 -10.26 9.39
CA TYR A 168 22.07 -11.56 9.73
C TYR A 168 23.55 -11.49 10.14
N THR A 169 24.33 -10.68 9.42
CA THR A 169 25.75 -10.46 9.74
C THR A 169 25.90 -9.82 11.11
N LEU A 170 25.12 -8.78 11.41
CA LEU A 170 25.15 -8.10 12.70
C LEU A 170 24.68 -9.02 13.83
N LEU A 171 23.64 -9.83 13.60
CA LEU A 171 23.18 -10.84 14.54
C LEU A 171 24.26 -11.88 14.86
N LYS A 172 24.93 -12.44 13.84
CA LYS A 172 26.02 -13.41 14.05
C LYS A 172 27.22 -12.79 14.78
N HIS A 173 27.50 -11.52 14.55
CA HIS A 173 28.56 -10.81 15.27
C HIS A 173 28.20 -10.57 16.74
N LYS A 174 26.99 -10.07 17.01
CA LYS A 174 26.54 -9.74 18.38
C LYS A 174 26.12 -10.95 19.20
N ARG A 175 25.66 -12.03 18.55
CA ARG A 175 25.13 -13.25 19.18
C ARG A 175 25.64 -14.50 18.43
N PRO A 176 26.94 -14.81 18.49
CA PRO A 176 27.52 -15.93 17.75
C PRO A 176 26.98 -17.30 18.19
N MET A 177 26.48 -17.40 19.43
CA MET A 177 25.93 -18.63 20.01
C MET A 177 24.46 -18.88 19.61
N LEU A 178 23.77 -17.90 19.02
CA LEU A 178 22.41 -18.10 18.56
C LEU A 178 22.43 -18.93 17.27
N GLY A 179 21.85 -20.12 17.35
CA GLY A 179 21.65 -21.03 16.22
C GLY A 179 20.67 -20.42 15.22
N VAL A 180 21.20 -19.78 14.18
CA VAL A 180 20.43 -19.21 13.07
C VAL A 180 21.02 -19.65 11.75
N ARG A 181 20.13 -20.04 10.84
CA ARG A 181 20.45 -20.39 9.44
C ARG A 181 20.53 -19.11 8.60
N PRO A 182 21.20 -19.16 7.43
CA PRO A 182 21.12 -18.07 6.46
C PRO A 182 19.64 -17.74 6.19
N PRO A 183 19.28 -16.45 6.20
CA PRO A 183 17.89 -16.05 6.04
C PRO A 183 17.45 -16.21 4.59
N GLU A 184 16.14 -16.41 4.42
CA GLU A 184 15.49 -16.44 3.10
C GLU A 184 14.50 -15.29 3.03
N ASN A 185 14.68 -14.38 2.08
CA ASN A 185 13.92 -13.11 2.01
C ASN A 185 13.94 -12.39 3.37
N LEU A 186 12.81 -11.88 3.84
CA LEU A 186 12.65 -11.21 5.13
C LEU A 186 12.32 -12.19 6.27
N THR A 187 12.88 -13.41 6.26
CA THR A 187 12.66 -14.42 7.30
C THR A 187 13.98 -14.90 7.89
N LEU A 188 14.10 -14.78 9.22
CA LEU A 188 15.15 -15.39 10.01
C LEU A 188 14.70 -16.79 10.47
N ILE A 189 15.53 -17.80 10.23
CA ILE A 189 15.23 -19.19 10.61
C ILE A 189 16.19 -19.60 11.73
N LEU A 190 15.65 -19.90 12.92
CA LEU A 190 16.39 -20.45 14.04
C LEU A 190 16.71 -21.94 13.80
N GLU A 191 17.73 -22.48 14.46
CA GLU A 191 18.20 -23.86 14.28
C GLU A 191 17.14 -24.93 14.58
N ASP A 192 16.27 -24.65 15.54
CA ASP A 192 15.13 -25.49 15.94
C ASP A 192 13.94 -25.42 14.95
N GLY A 193 14.08 -24.67 13.86
CA GLY A 193 13.07 -24.49 12.84
C GLY A 193 12.06 -23.37 13.12
N GLN A 194 12.23 -22.61 14.21
CA GLN A 194 11.42 -21.41 14.44
C GLN A 194 11.74 -20.34 13.39
N THR A 195 10.71 -19.60 12.97
CA THR A 195 10.83 -18.53 11.99
C THR A 195 10.44 -17.21 12.62
N ILE A 196 11.32 -16.22 12.53
CA ILE A 196 11.08 -14.83 12.92
C ILE A 196 10.98 -14.02 11.64
N LEU A 197 9.87 -13.31 11.47
CA LEU A 197 9.66 -12.43 10.32
C LEU A 197 10.37 -11.09 10.56
N LEU A 198 11.23 -10.71 9.64
CA LEU A 198 11.94 -9.42 9.62
C LEU A 198 11.22 -8.37 8.79
N GLU A 199 10.07 -8.72 8.19
CA GLU A 199 9.27 -7.81 7.35
C GLU A 199 8.97 -6.49 8.06
N HIS A 200 8.61 -6.55 9.34
CA HIS A 200 8.30 -5.34 10.09
C HIS A 200 9.52 -4.45 10.30
N LEU A 201 10.64 -5.10 10.61
CA LEU A 201 11.89 -4.41 10.86
C LEU A 201 12.42 -3.75 9.58
N TYR A 202 12.31 -4.44 8.44
CA TYR A 202 12.68 -3.90 7.14
C TYR A 202 11.77 -2.75 6.72
N ASN A 203 10.46 -2.87 6.92
CA ASN A 203 9.54 -1.80 6.59
C ASN A 203 9.74 -0.57 7.51
N HIS A 204 10.08 -0.76 8.79
CA HIS A 204 10.52 0.34 9.65
C HIS A 204 11.79 1.01 9.13
N TYR A 205 12.76 0.23 8.66
CA TYR A 205 13.96 0.75 8.02
C TYR A 205 13.63 1.58 6.77
N LEU A 206 12.69 1.15 5.93
CA LEU A 206 12.29 1.93 4.75
C LEU A 206 11.63 3.28 5.12
N LEU A 207 10.93 3.35 6.26
CA LEU A 207 10.33 4.58 6.76
C LEU A 207 11.35 5.52 7.42
N GLU A 208 12.32 4.96 8.15
CA GLU A 208 13.35 5.69 8.90
C GLU A 208 14.75 5.12 8.61
N PRO A 209 15.30 5.29 7.39
CA PRO A 209 16.56 4.65 6.99
C PRO A 209 17.75 5.05 7.86
N GLU A 210 17.75 6.28 8.37
CA GLU A 210 18.77 6.81 9.27
C GLU A 210 18.80 6.10 10.63
N ARG A 211 17.71 5.41 11.02
CA ARG A 211 17.61 4.65 12.27
C ARG A 211 17.89 3.15 12.09
N MET A 212 18.39 2.73 10.93
CA MET A 212 18.61 1.31 10.61
C MET A 212 19.38 0.56 11.70
N GLU A 213 20.53 1.09 12.14
CA GLU A 213 21.36 0.42 13.14
C GLU A 213 20.61 0.31 14.47
N GLU A 214 19.98 1.39 14.95
CA GLU A 214 19.19 1.41 16.19
C GLU A 214 18.03 0.40 16.15
N LEU A 215 17.28 0.36 15.05
CA LEU A 215 16.15 -0.55 14.84
C LEU A 215 16.60 -2.00 14.93
N ILE A 216 17.66 -2.35 14.18
CA ILE A 216 18.21 -3.71 14.16
C ILE A 216 18.75 -4.09 15.54
N GLU A 217 19.52 -3.21 16.18
CA GLU A 217 20.08 -3.48 17.51
C GLU A 217 19.00 -3.70 18.57
N THR A 218 17.96 -2.86 18.57
CA THR A 218 16.82 -2.99 19.47
C THR A 218 16.12 -4.33 19.26
N HIS A 219 15.92 -4.73 18.01
CA HIS A 219 15.30 -6.01 17.67
C HIS A 219 16.16 -7.19 18.15
N ILE A 220 17.47 -7.17 17.88
CA ILE A 220 18.41 -8.21 18.34
C ILE A 220 18.40 -8.32 19.87
N ASN A 221 18.44 -7.21 20.60
CA ASN A 221 18.41 -7.22 22.06
C ASN A 221 17.10 -7.77 22.63
N ARG A 222 15.96 -7.58 21.94
CA ARG A 222 14.67 -8.15 22.35
C ARG A 222 14.61 -9.68 22.23
N LEU A 223 15.47 -10.30 21.40
CA LEU A 223 15.58 -11.76 21.34
C LEU A 223 16.03 -12.37 22.67
N ASP A 224 16.72 -11.61 23.52
CA ASP A 224 17.20 -12.09 24.83
C ASP A 224 16.05 -12.28 25.85
N TYR A 225 14.93 -11.58 25.69
CA TYR A 225 13.75 -11.68 26.59
C TYR A 225 12.82 -12.86 26.23
N CYS A 226 13.17 -13.66 25.22
CA CYS A 226 12.42 -14.84 24.80
C CYS A 226 12.58 -16.06 25.74
N GLY A 227 13.25 -15.93 26.90
CA GLY A 227 13.51 -17.04 27.81
C GLY A 227 12.32 -17.46 28.68
N ASP A 228 11.57 -16.49 29.24
CA ASP A 228 10.61 -16.77 30.32
C ASP A 228 9.13 -16.68 29.90
N ASP A 229 8.82 -16.02 28.78
CA ASP A 229 7.45 -15.63 28.37
C ASP A 229 7.07 -16.09 26.94
N VAL A 230 7.83 -17.02 26.37
CA VAL A 230 7.55 -17.59 25.05
C VAL A 230 6.53 -18.72 25.19
N PRO A 231 5.37 -18.64 24.51
CA PRO A 231 4.42 -19.73 24.51
C PRO A 231 5.07 -21.02 23.98
N ASP A 232 4.77 -22.17 24.59
CA ASP A 232 5.24 -23.47 24.12
C ASP A 232 4.61 -23.80 22.75
N LEU A 233 5.26 -23.37 21.68
CA LEU A 233 4.80 -23.53 20.31
C LEU A 233 4.73 -25.00 19.87
N THR A 234 5.26 -25.95 20.64
CA THR A 234 5.20 -27.38 20.32
C THR A 234 3.90 -28.02 20.81
N ASN A 235 3.30 -27.47 21.87
CA ASN A 235 2.10 -28.00 22.51
C ASN A 235 0.85 -27.23 22.10
N TYR A 236 0.11 -27.76 21.12
CA TYR A 236 -1.14 -27.16 20.62
C TYR A 236 -2.11 -26.76 21.74
N LYS A 237 -2.26 -27.60 22.78
CA LYS A 237 -3.20 -27.32 23.88
C LYS A 237 -2.80 -26.09 24.69
N ALA A 238 -1.50 -25.82 24.82
CA ALA A 238 -0.98 -24.69 25.57
C ALA A 238 -1.15 -23.35 24.81
N ILE A 239 -1.17 -23.40 23.48
CA ILE A 239 -1.28 -22.22 22.61
C ILE A 239 -2.66 -22.03 21.99
N ARG A 240 -3.59 -22.97 22.18
CA ARG A 240 -4.91 -22.96 21.52
C ARG A 240 -5.66 -21.65 21.72
N SER A 241 -5.60 -21.08 22.92
CA SER A 241 -6.23 -19.78 23.27
C SER A 241 -5.45 -18.56 22.81
N LEU A 242 -4.25 -18.75 22.28
CA LEU A 242 -3.38 -17.69 21.75
C LEU A 242 -3.37 -17.67 20.22
N LEU A 243 -4.14 -18.56 19.58
CA LEU A 243 -4.20 -18.68 18.13
C LEU A 243 -5.26 -17.74 17.55
N PHE A 244 -4.84 -16.80 16.71
CA PHE A 244 -5.77 -15.87 16.06
C PHE A 244 -5.72 -16.02 14.54
N PRO A 245 -6.86 -15.89 13.85
CA PRO A 245 -6.87 -15.82 12.41
C PRO A 245 -6.25 -14.49 12.00
N LYS A 246 -5.46 -14.54 10.93
CA LYS A 246 -4.83 -13.36 10.36
C LYS A 246 -5.08 -13.34 8.86
N MET A 247 -5.60 -12.22 8.37
CA MET A 247 -5.66 -12.00 6.93
C MET A 247 -4.24 -11.87 6.38
N LEU A 248 -3.99 -12.46 5.22
CA LEU A 248 -2.71 -12.48 4.54
C LEU A 248 -2.93 -12.29 3.05
N ARG A 249 -1.91 -11.79 2.36
CA ARG A 249 -1.88 -11.82 0.90
C ARG A 249 -1.79 -13.27 0.40
N ALA A 250 -2.63 -13.63 -0.57
CA ALA A 250 -2.60 -14.94 -1.20
C ALA A 250 -1.34 -15.10 -2.07
N THR A 251 -0.68 -16.26 -2.00
CA THR A 251 0.44 -16.57 -2.89
C THR A 251 -0.07 -16.82 -4.31
N PRO A 252 0.53 -16.23 -5.35
CA PRO A 252 0.16 -16.53 -6.74
C PRO A 252 0.42 -18.01 -7.07
N GLY A 253 -0.62 -18.77 -7.41
CA GLY A 253 -0.50 -20.19 -7.77
C GLY A 253 -1.79 -21.00 -7.58
N ARG A 254 -1.86 -22.19 -8.20
CA ARG A 254 -3.06 -23.05 -8.15
C ARG A 254 -3.32 -23.74 -6.80
N HIS A 255 -2.33 -23.82 -5.91
CA HIS A 255 -2.46 -24.51 -4.61
C HIS A 255 -1.91 -23.63 -3.48
N GLN A 256 -2.76 -23.29 -2.51
CA GLN A 256 -2.33 -22.69 -1.26
C GLN A 256 -1.62 -23.75 -0.40
N PRO A 257 -0.56 -23.38 0.35
CA PRO A 257 0.06 -24.30 1.29
C PRO A 257 -0.92 -24.67 2.41
N ALA A 258 -0.70 -25.80 3.07
CA ALA A 258 -1.63 -26.35 4.06
C ALA A 258 -1.96 -25.41 5.24
N HIS A 259 -1.08 -24.45 5.54
CA HIS A 259 -1.26 -23.44 6.58
C HIS A 259 -2.03 -22.18 6.12
N ARG A 260 -2.61 -22.18 4.91
CA ARG A 260 -3.39 -21.06 4.37
C ARG A 260 -4.72 -21.54 3.77
N VAL A 261 -5.75 -20.71 3.87
CA VAL A 261 -7.07 -20.94 3.26
C VAL A 261 -7.44 -19.75 2.40
N ALA A 262 -7.69 -19.95 1.11
CA ALA A 262 -8.16 -18.87 0.23
C ALA A 262 -9.52 -18.33 0.73
N HIS A 263 -9.71 -17.01 0.69
CA HIS A 263 -10.94 -16.37 1.15
C HIS A 263 -11.52 -15.45 0.08
N TRP A 264 -10.97 -14.25 -0.10
CA TRP A 264 -11.34 -13.32 -1.16
C TRP A 264 -10.28 -13.29 -2.27
N PRO A 265 -10.59 -12.76 -3.47
CA PRO A 265 -9.60 -12.63 -4.55
C PRO A 265 -8.34 -11.90 -4.07
N GLY A 266 -7.19 -12.58 -4.13
CA GLY A 266 -5.90 -12.02 -3.67
C GLY A 266 -5.64 -12.11 -2.15
N LEU A 267 -6.60 -12.60 -1.37
CA LEU A 267 -6.50 -12.74 0.09
C LEU A 267 -6.63 -14.20 0.56
N ALA A 268 -5.92 -14.51 1.63
CA ALA A 268 -5.96 -15.80 2.31
C ALA A 268 -6.04 -15.60 3.83
N ILE A 269 -6.56 -16.59 4.52
CA ILE A 269 -6.55 -16.71 5.97
C ILE A 269 -5.31 -17.53 6.35
N GLY A 270 -4.53 -17.02 7.29
CA GLY A 270 -3.50 -17.76 8.02
C GLY A 270 -3.81 -17.77 9.52
N ALA A 271 -2.88 -18.33 10.30
CA ALA A 271 -2.91 -18.26 11.76
C ALA A 271 -1.63 -17.67 12.31
N VAL A 272 -1.76 -17.01 13.45
CA VAL A 272 -0.64 -16.56 14.28
C VAL A 272 -0.87 -16.99 15.72
N VAL A 273 0.23 -17.24 16.43
CA VAL A 273 0.24 -17.36 17.88
C VAL A 273 0.62 -16.01 18.45
N GLN A 274 -0.29 -15.37 19.19
CA GLN A 274 -0.04 -14.12 19.89
C GLN A 274 0.79 -14.40 21.15
N GLY A 275 2.09 -14.14 21.08
CA GLY A 275 2.94 -14.10 22.26
C GLY A 275 2.87 -12.75 22.97
N ARG A 276 3.49 -12.65 24.15
CA ARG A 276 3.57 -11.39 24.92
C ARG A 276 4.45 -10.33 24.26
N VAL A 277 5.53 -10.77 23.59
CA VAL A 277 6.53 -9.88 22.98
C VAL A 277 6.52 -9.98 21.46
N PHE A 278 6.27 -11.18 20.92
CA PHE A 278 6.27 -11.43 19.48
C PHE A 278 5.01 -12.18 19.04
N THR A 279 4.62 -11.94 17.80
CA THR A 279 3.59 -12.73 17.11
C THR A 279 4.27 -13.77 16.24
N TYR A 280 3.93 -15.05 16.42
CA TYR A 280 4.57 -16.16 15.72
C TYR A 280 3.67 -16.68 14.61
N GLY A 281 4.11 -16.59 13.35
CA GLY A 281 3.38 -17.15 12.22
C GLY A 281 3.27 -18.68 12.27
N VAL A 282 2.09 -19.22 11.94
CA VAL A 282 1.87 -20.67 11.82
C VAL A 282 2.21 -21.12 10.40
N ASN A 283 3.15 -22.06 10.28
CA ASN A 283 3.57 -22.66 9.01
C ASN A 283 3.20 -24.15 8.93
N THR A 284 3.49 -24.78 7.79
CA THR A 284 3.13 -26.19 7.54
C THR A 284 3.81 -27.16 8.52
N GLU A 285 5.08 -26.94 8.86
CA GLU A 285 5.80 -27.81 9.80
C GLU A 285 5.22 -27.72 11.20
N ARG A 286 4.79 -26.51 11.60
CA ARG A 286 4.13 -26.30 12.89
C ARG A 286 2.81 -27.05 12.98
N LEU A 287 1.98 -27.00 11.94
CA LEU A 287 0.74 -27.80 11.89
C LEU A 287 1.04 -29.29 12.02
N LYS A 288 2.04 -29.80 11.30
CA LYS A 288 2.45 -31.22 11.40
C LYS A 288 2.87 -31.60 12.82
N ASN A 289 3.64 -30.74 13.51
CA ASN A 289 4.06 -30.98 14.89
C ASN A 289 2.86 -31.07 15.85
N TRP A 290 1.78 -30.35 15.57
CA TRP A 290 0.52 -30.43 16.32
C TRP A 290 -0.36 -31.62 15.94
N GLY A 291 0.05 -32.42 14.95
CA GLY A 291 -0.78 -33.50 14.38
C GLY A 291 -1.93 -32.99 13.51
N VAL A 292 -1.86 -31.74 13.06
CA VAL A 292 -2.88 -31.05 12.24
C VAL A 292 -2.45 -31.09 10.78
N ARG A 293 -3.35 -31.48 9.87
CA ARG A 293 -3.02 -31.62 8.44
C ARG A 293 -3.17 -30.33 7.66
N SER A 294 -4.07 -29.45 8.08
CA SER A 294 -4.32 -28.18 7.42
C SER A 294 -4.92 -27.14 8.37
N LEU A 295 -4.80 -25.86 8.03
CA LEU A 295 -5.39 -24.76 8.78
C LEU A 295 -6.90 -24.93 8.99
N ARG A 296 -7.60 -25.57 8.04
CA ARG A 296 -9.05 -25.81 8.13
C ARG A 296 -9.44 -26.65 9.34
N GLU A 297 -8.58 -27.55 9.80
CA GLU A 297 -8.87 -28.42 10.95
C GLU A 297 -8.86 -27.65 12.28
N ILE A 298 -8.29 -26.45 12.32
CA ILE A 298 -8.22 -25.59 13.51
C ILE A 298 -8.99 -24.27 13.32
N MET A 299 -9.76 -24.13 12.24
CA MET A 299 -10.44 -22.86 11.93
C MET A 299 -11.46 -22.49 13.00
N ASP A 300 -12.19 -23.47 13.55
CA ASP A 300 -13.17 -23.23 14.62
C ASP A 300 -12.48 -22.61 15.85
N ASP A 301 -11.29 -23.09 16.23
CA ASP A 301 -10.50 -22.53 17.34
C ASP A 301 -10.05 -21.10 17.04
N LEU A 302 -9.69 -20.79 15.80
CA LEU A 302 -9.34 -19.43 15.39
C LEU A 302 -10.55 -18.49 15.49
N MET A 303 -11.70 -18.95 15.02
CA MET A 303 -12.94 -18.16 15.05
C MET A 303 -13.40 -17.93 16.49
N ASP A 304 -13.39 -18.95 17.34
CA ASP A 304 -13.72 -18.84 18.76
C ASP A 304 -12.86 -17.77 19.45
N ASN A 305 -11.55 -17.76 19.19
CA ASN A 305 -10.66 -16.74 19.73
C ASN A 305 -10.91 -15.35 19.13
N LEU A 306 -11.26 -15.25 17.85
CA LEU A 306 -11.64 -13.98 17.22
C LEU A 306 -12.91 -13.39 17.87
N TYR A 307 -13.93 -14.21 18.14
CA TYR A 307 -15.15 -13.81 18.84
C TYR A 307 -14.90 -13.46 20.32
N ALA A 308 -13.84 -14.01 20.93
CA ALA A 308 -13.46 -13.68 22.29
C ALA A 308 -12.76 -12.32 22.42
N ILE A 309 -12.39 -11.67 21.32
CA ILE A 309 -11.79 -10.33 21.34
C ILE A 309 -12.82 -9.33 21.90
N PRO A 310 -12.45 -8.49 22.88
CA PRO A 310 -13.33 -7.44 23.37
C PRO A 310 -13.87 -6.56 22.24
N PRO A 311 -15.16 -6.15 22.27
CA PRO A 311 -15.75 -5.35 21.20
C PRO A 311 -14.93 -4.11 20.89
N VAL A 312 -14.47 -4.00 19.64
CA VAL A 312 -13.76 -2.83 19.13
C VAL A 312 -14.79 -1.87 18.57
N ALA A 313 -14.88 -0.65 19.12
CA ALA A 313 -15.82 0.34 18.65
C ALA A 313 -15.46 0.79 17.22
N PRO A 314 -16.36 0.66 16.23
CA PRO A 314 -16.09 1.15 14.90
C PRO A 314 -16.10 2.68 14.87
N ARG A 315 -15.29 3.26 13.99
CA ARG A 315 -15.33 4.68 13.63
C ARG A 315 -16.29 4.87 12.46
N GLY A 316 -17.34 5.66 12.66
CA GLY A 316 -18.33 5.97 11.63
C GLY A 316 -18.09 7.35 10.99
N VAL A 317 -18.15 7.44 9.67
CA VAL A 317 -18.20 8.70 8.91
C VAL A 317 -19.63 8.92 8.44
N ARG A 318 -20.15 10.14 8.57
CA ARG A 318 -21.52 10.50 8.18
C ARG A 318 -21.56 11.63 7.15
N ASN A 319 -22.52 11.59 6.24
CA ASN A 319 -22.78 12.68 5.29
C ASN A 319 -23.46 13.89 5.97
N GLY A 320 -23.68 14.97 5.20
CA GLY A 320 -24.38 16.16 5.66
C GLY A 320 -25.85 15.94 6.08
N GLU A 321 -26.44 14.81 5.68
CA GLU A 321 -27.80 14.38 6.04
C GLU A 321 -27.82 13.48 7.30
N GLY A 322 -26.64 13.13 7.82
CA GLY A 322 -26.47 12.31 9.03
C GLY A 322 -26.46 10.80 8.79
N GLU A 323 -26.50 10.34 7.54
CA GLU A 323 -26.39 8.93 7.16
C GLU A 323 -24.94 8.44 7.22
N THR A 324 -24.73 7.19 7.62
CA THR A 324 -23.40 6.59 7.70
C THR A 324 -22.85 6.25 6.32
N GLN A 325 -21.78 6.93 5.89
CA GLN A 325 -21.09 6.68 4.62
C GLN A 325 -20.00 5.61 4.72
N ALA A 326 -19.32 5.53 5.88
CA ALA A 326 -18.29 4.53 6.13
C ALA A 326 -18.23 4.10 7.59
N ILE A 327 -17.73 2.89 7.80
CA ILE A 327 -17.49 2.25 9.09
C ILE A 327 -16.10 1.62 9.02
N SER A 328 -15.21 2.01 9.92
CA SER A 328 -13.82 1.53 9.94
C SER A 328 -13.43 0.99 11.31
N TYR A 329 -12.74 -0.14 11.32
CA TYR A 329 -12.07 -0.69 12.50
C TYR A 329 -10.57 -0.54 12.30
N VAL A 330 -9.92 0.30 13.10
CA VAL A 330 -8.52 0.74 12.89
C VAL A 330 -7.64 0.67 14.14
N ASP A 331 -8.17 0.13 15.25
CA ASP A 331 -7.55 0.18 16.58
C ASP A 331 -7.27 -1.22 17.16
N HIS A 332 -7.24 -2.27 16.31
CA HIS A 332 -6.98 -3.63 16.75
C HIS A 332 -6.10 -4.39 15.75
N PRO A 333 -5.02 -5.09 16.16
CA PRO A 333 -4.07 -5.74 15.25
C PRO A 333 -4.66 -6.88 14.40
N PHE A 334 -5.88 -7.31 14.72
CA PHE A 334 -6.65 -8.31 13.97
C PHE A 334 -7.94 -7.74 13.36
N ALA A 335 -8.11 -6.42 13.28
CA ALA A 335 -9.36 -5.83 12.76
C ALA A 335 -9.65 -6.27 11.32
N GLY A 336 -8.63 -6.46 10.49
CA GLY A 336 -8.77 -7.01 9.14
C GLY A 336 -9.41 -8.41 9.13
N ALA A 337 -9.26 -9.20 10.19
CA ALA A 337 -9.91 -10.51 10.34
C ALA A 337 -11.40 -10.42 10.71
N PHE A 338 -11.94 -9.23 11.04
CA PHE A 338 -13.36 -9.07 11.35
C PHE A 338 -14.27 -9.32 10.14
N ILE A 339 -13.74 -9.32 8.92
CA ILE A 339 -14.48 -9.79 7.74
C ILE A 339 -14.87 -11.28 7.82
N LEU A 340 -14.25 -12.03 8.74
CA LEU A 340 -14.50 -13.45 8.93
C LEU A 340 -15.68 -13.71 9.87
N PHE A 341 -16.22 -12.69 10.56
CA PHE A 341 -17.40 -12.86 11.39
C PHE A 341 -18.58 -13.35 10.55
N GLU A 342 -19.36 -14.29 11.09
CA GLU A 342 -20.46 -14.93 10.38
C GLU A 342 -21.55 -13.92 10.01
N ASP A 343 -21.75 -12.90 10.84
CA ASP A 343 -22.72 -11.81 10.67
C ASP A 343 -22.09 -10.54 10.06
N PHE A 344 -20.86 -10.60 9.57
CA PHE A 344 -20.13 -9.43 9.05
C PHE A 344 -20.96 -8.69 7.99
N TYR A 345 -21.54 -9.42 7.04
CA TYR A 345 -22.34 -8.83 5.97
C TYR A 345 -23.61 -8.19 6.51
N GLU A 346 -24.41 -8.92 7.30
CA GLU A 346 -25.68 -8.45 7.84
C GLU A 346 -25.50 -7.20 8.71
N THR A 347 -24.53 -7.24 9.61
CA THR A 347 -24.22 -6.14 10.52
C THR A 347 -23.70 -4.91 9.76
N THR A 348 -22.83 -5.10 8.76
CA THR A 348 -22.28 -3.99 7.97
C THR A 348 -23.33 -3.38 7.05
N ALA A 349 -24.09 -4.20 6.33
CA ALA A 349 -25.18 -3.79 5.43
C ALA A 349 -26.25 -2.99 6.20
N HIS A 350 -26.62 -3.43 7.40
CA HIS A 350 -27.56 -2.73 8.27
C HIS A 350 -27.02 -1.34 8.68
N ASN A 351 -25.79 -1.28 9.19
CA ASN A 351 -25.21 -0.03 9.68
C ASN A 351 -24.93 0.99 8.56
N LEU A 352 -24.61 0.52 7.35
CA LEU A 352 -24.47 1.36 6.16
C LEU A 352 -25.81 1.60 5.45
N SER A 353 -26.91 0.97 5.86
CA SER A 353 -28.23 1.07 5.21
C SER A 353 -28.18 0.81 3.70
N THR A 354 -27.46 -0.24 3.28
CA THR A 354 -27.31 -0.65 1.87
C THR A 354 -27.17 -2.18 1.78
N ASN A 355 -27.55 -2.76 0.64
CA ASN A 355 -27.37 -4.19 0.36
C ASN A 355 -26.04 -4.50 -0.35
N GLU A 356 -25.37 -3.48 -0.88
CA GLU A 356 -24.05 -3.60 -1.49
C GLU A 356 -23.15 -2.50 -0.94
N PHE A 357 -21.92 -2.86 -0.59
CA PHE A 357 -20.94 -1.92 -0.05
C PHE A 357 -19.53 -2.28 -0.48
N LEU A 358 -18.65 -1.30 -0.42
CA LEU A 358 -17.24 -1.43 -0.71
C LEU A 358 -16.47 -1.76 0.57
N VAL A 359 -15.44 -2.59 0.45
CA VAL A 359 -14.53 -2.94 1.54
C VAL A 359 -13.09 -2.74 1.11
N GLY A 360 -12.31 -2.03 1.94
CA GLY A 360 -10.86 -1.97 1.83
C GLY A 360 -10.18 -2.56 3.06
N LEU A 361 -9.08 -3.27 2.82
CA LEU A 361 -8.25 -3.91 3.85
C LEU A 361 -6.79 -3.55 3.61
N PRO A 362 -6.34 -2.36 4.00
CA PRO A 362 -4.96 -1.95 3.78
C PRO A 362 -3.97 -2.80 4.58
N ASP A 363 -4.35 -3.26 5.76
CA ASP A 363 -3.48 -4.02 6.65
C ASP A 363 -4.27 -4.89 7.62
N PRO A 364 -3.64 -5.84 8.32
CA PRO A 364 -4.35 -6.73 9.26
C PRO A 364 -5.00 -6.02 10.44
N GLY A 365 -4.59 -4.79 10.73
CA GLY A 365 -5.16 -3.92 11.75
C GLY A 365 -6.28 -2.99 11.25
N CYS A 366 -6.65 -3.08 9.97
CA CYS A 366 -7.65 -2.21 9.37
C CYS A 366 -8.64 -2.96 8.47
N VAL A 367 -9.92 -2.74 8.71
CA VAL A 367 -10.97 -2.97 7.72
C VAL A 367 -11.89 -1.76 7.68
N SER A 368 -12.17 -1.28 6.48
CA SER A 368 -13.13 -0.21 6.27
C SER A 368 -14.18 -0.61 5.26
N CYS A 369 -15.43 -0.43 5.63
CA CYS A 369 -16.61 -0.68 4.81
C CYS A 369 -17.30 0.64 4.50
N PHE A 370 -17.73 0.86 3.26
CA PHE A 370 -18.28 2.15 2.84
C PHE A 370 -19.25 2.04 1.67
N ARG A 371 -20.13 3.03 1.52
CA ARG A 371 -21.16 3.07 0.46
C ARG A 371 -20.54 3.46 -0.89
N ASP A 372 -21.21 3.05 -1.97
CA ASP A 372 -20.83 3.34 -3.38
C ASP A 372 -21.78 4.36 -4.05
N ASP A 373 -22.43 5.22 -3.27
CA ASP A 373 -23.47 6.14 -3.76
C ASP A 373 -22.98 7.56 -4.07
N ASP A 374 -21.87 7.98 -3.46
CA ASP A 374 -21.20 9.25 -3.77
C ASP A 374 -19.81 8.98 -4.41
N PRO A 375 -19.66 9.16 -5.73
CA PRO A 375 -18.39 8.94 -6.43
C PRO A 375 -17.23 9.76 -5.86
N ARG A 376 -17.47 10.97 -5.35
CA ARG A 376 -16.41 11.81 -4.77
C ARG A 376 -15.94 11.21 -3.46
N PHE A 377 -16.87 10.81 -2.60
CA PHE A 377 -16.56 10.12 -1.36
C PHE A 377 -15.83 8.79 -1.61
N VAL A 378 -16.30 7.98 -2.57
CA VAL A 378 -15.66 6.70 -2.94
C VAL A 378 -14.21 6.92 -3.36
N VAL A 379 -13.94 7.90 -4.22
CA VAL A 379 -12.58 8.24 -4.65
C VAL A 379 -11.72 8.71 -3.47
N GLN A 380 -12.23 9.64 -2.65
CA GLN A 380 -11.51 10.16 -1.49
C GLN A 380 -11.21 9.08 -0.44
N HIS A 381 -12.21 8.26 -0.10
CA HIS A 381 -12.09 7.22 0.91
C HIS A 381 -11.20 6.09 0.44
N THR A 382 -11.27 5.73 -0.83
CA THR A 382 -10.31 4.79 -1.42
C THR A 382 -8.89 5.35 -1.41
N ALA A 383 -8.71 6.64 -1.71
CA ALA A 383 -7.40 7.29 -1.63
C ALA A 383 -6.80 7.16 -0.22
N LEU A 384 -7.63 7.37 0.83
CA LEU A 384 -7.23 7.19 2.22
C LEU A 384 -6.84 5.74 2.53
N LEU A 385 -7.64 4.76 2.09
CA LEU A 385 -7.32 3.34 2.32
C LEU A 385 -6.04 2.91 1.60
N ARG A 386 -5.82 3.39 0.38
CA ARG A 386 -4.56 3.14 -0.34
C ARG A 386 -3.39 3.80 0.36
N TRP A 387 -3.57 5.02 0.86
CA TRP A 387 -2.56 5.70 1.66
C TRP A 387 -2.20 4.92 2.94
N ASP A 388 -3.20 4.41 3.66
CA ASP A 388 -3.00 3.58 4.84
C ASP A 388 -2.26 2.28 4.48
N TYR A 389 -2.63 1.64 3.37
CA TYR A 389 -1.93 0.48 2.82
C TYR A 389 -0.45 0.76 2.56
N HIS A 390 -0.12 1.91 1.95
CA HIS A 390 1.27 2.30 1.70
C HIS A 390 2.09 2.56 2.96
N ARG A 391 1.45 3.10 3.99
CA ARG A 391 2.10 3.37 5.28
C ARG A 391 2.14 2.17 6.20
N SER A 392 1.33 1.16 5.92
CA SER A 392 1.28 -0.04 6.74
C SER A 392 2.56 -0.86 6.60
N ILE A 393 2.98 -1.36 7.76
CA ILE A 393 4.09 -2.29 7.95
C ILE A 393 3.70 -3.68 7.44
N GLU A 394 2.43 -4.06 7.55
CA GLU A 394 1.91 -5.34 7.07
C GLU A 394 0.85 -5.08 6.01
N ARG A 395 1.23 -5.15 4.74
CA ARG A 395 0.36 -4.75 3.63
C ARG A 395 -0.48 -5.92 3.16
N LEU A 396 -1.81 -5.76 3.19
CA LEU A 396 -2.75 -6.79 2.72
C LEU A 396 -3.08 -6.61 1.25
N THR A 397 -3.83 -5.56 0.94
CA THR A 397 -4.21 -5.23 -0.43
C THR A 397 -4.69 -3.79 -0.56
N ASP A 398 -4.41 -3.19 -1.71
CA ASP A 398 -4.98 -1.92 -2.17
C ASP A 398 -6.23 -2.10 -3.05
N THR A 399 -6.66 -3.35 -3.24
CA THR A 399 -7.89 -3.68 -3.93
C THR A 399 -9.07 -3.33 -3.04
N ILE A 400 -10.00 -2.55 -3.60
CA ILE A 400 -11.32 -2.38 -3.01
C ILE A 400 -12.20 -3.51 -3.51
N TYR A 401 -12.99 -4.09 -2.63
CA TYR A 401 -13.90 -5.17 -2.94
C TYR A 401 -15.34 -4.68 -2.90
N LEU A 402 -16.14 -5.07 -3.89
CA LEU A 402 -17.59 -4.98 -3.82
C LEU A 402 -18.12 -6.21 -3.10
N VAL A 403 -18.83 -6.01 -2.01
CA VAL A 403 -19.52 -7.05 -1.23
C VAL A 403 -21.01 -6.92 -1.48
N SER A 404 -21.60 -7.98 -2.06
CA SER A 404 -23.03 -8.03 -2.42
C SER A 404 -23.82 -9.12 -1.69
N GLY A 405 -23.17 -9.84 -0.77
CA GLY A 405 -23.76 -10.94 -0.03
C GLY A 405 -22.79 -11.56 0.97
N PRO A 406 -23.27 -12.48 1.83
CA PRO A 406 -22.49 -13.05 2.93
C PRO A 406 -21.45 -14.08 2.49
N ARG A 407 -21.47 -14.56 1.24
CA ARG A 407 -20.58 -15.63 0.80
C ARG A 407 -19.33 -15.04 0.12
N PRO A 408 -18.13 -15.64 0.28
CA PRO A 408 -16.91 -15.16 -0.38
C PRO A 408 -17.00 -15.04 -1.91
N GLN A 409 -17.86 -15.83 -2.56
CA GLN A 409 -18.13 -15.78 -4.00
C GLN A 409 -18.98 -14.57 -4.44
N ASP A 410 -19.67 -13.93 -3.50
CA ASP A 410 -20.46 -12.70 -3.71
C ASP A 410 -19.57 -11.44 -3.58
N VAL A 411 -18.25 -11.64 -3.40
CA VAL A 411 -17.23 -10.59 -3.29
C VAL A 411 -16.34 -10.57 -4.52
N LYS A 412 -16.16 -9.38 -5.11
CA LYS A 412 -15.38 -9.19 -6.34
C LYS A 412 -14.47 -7.96 -6.24
N PRO A 413 -13.31 -7.93 -6.91
CA PRO A 413 -12.55 -6.71 -7.05
C PRO A 413 -13.42 -5.64 -7.69
N TYR A 414 -13.46 -4.47 -7.07
CA TYR A 414 -14.17 -3.31 -7.55
C TYR A 414 -13.22 -2.46 -8.39
N ASP A 415 -13.57 -2.29 -9.66
CA ASP A 415 -12.84 -1.37 -10.52
C ASP A 415 -13.34 0.04 -10.25
N ILE A 416 -12.54 0.83 -9.54
CA ILE A 416 -12.85 2.24 -9.25
C ILE A 416 -12.87 3.06 -10.55
N LEU A 417 -12.27 2.56 -11.63
CA LEU A 417 -12.44 3.12 -12.97
C LEU A 417 -13.84 2.86 -13.55
N HIS A 418 -14.77 2.24 -12.81
CA HIS A 418 -16.22 2.23 -13.08
C HIS A 418 -16.99 3.35 -12.36
N CYS A 419 -16.40 4.01 -11.35
CA CYS A 419 -16.85 5.32 -10.85
C CYS A 419 -16.39 6.47 -11.78
N CYS A 420 -15.40 6.21 -12.64
CA CYS A 420 -15.23 6.93 -13.90
C CYS A 420 -16.07 6.20 -14.97
N PRO A 421 -16.75 6.90 -15.90
CA PRO A 421 -17.61 6.22 -16.86
C PRO A 421 -16.79 5.24 -17.71
N LYS A 422 -17.30 4.01 -17.80
CA LYS A 422 -16.74 2.89 -18.57
C LYS A 422 -16.36 3.30 -20.00
N LYS A 423 -15.24 2.76 -20.44
CA LYS A 423 -14.79 2.65 -21.84
C LYS A 423 -15.95 2.37 -22.82
N ILE A 424 -16.02 3.16 -23.89
CA ILE A 424 -16.63 2.78 -25.18
C ILE A 424 -15.67 1.84 -25.91
#